data_AF-A0A7J7PE76-F1
#
_entry.id   AF-A0A7J7PE76-F1
#
_cell.length_a   1.000
_cell.length_b   1.000
_cell.length_c   1.000
_cell.angle_alpha   90.00
_cell.angle_beta   90.00
_cell.angle_gamma   90.00
#
_symmetry.space_group_name_H-M   'P 1'
#
loop_
_entity.id
_entity.type
_entity.pdbx_description
1 polymer ?
#
loop_
_entity_poly.entity_id
_entity_poly.type
_entity_poly.pdbx_seq_one_letter_code
_entity_poly.pdbx_strand_id
1 'polypeptide(L)'
;MSDAAAGGGGKADIAAAAADCNKQLGAVSDATDAEDRQQQQQQQQQDVPQAQQQAEQQREQQTAQLPSGPQGQPPPPRQQQQQLGPVSRDSLLKETDHCRVWWDAKARPMWVVTPKQHLEKLSDLSQPQLLDLFRTAAGAVAEMGCDSFNTMVLNHGDSRNHAHLHLKVRVHGREFDDACARLPPHQRAQLQAMQRFRDTLPREARGDREAFLLRQRQRQQQQQPHGPPQQRQRQQ
;
A
#
# COMPACT_ATOMS: atom_id res chain seq x y z
N MET A 1 50.83 38.05 25.92
CA MET A 1 49.54 38.12 26.63
C MET A 1 48.48 37.89 25.58
N SER A 2 47.78 36.77 25.48
CA SER A 2 47.60 35.59 26.32
C SER A 2 46.99 34.50 25.44
N ASP A 3 47.58 33.31 25.47
CA ASP A 3 47.07 32.07 24.91
C ASP A 3 45.71 31.68 25.54
N ALA A 4 44.83 31.08 24.73
CA ALA A 4 43.65 30.36 25.22
C ALA A 4 43.54 29.02 24.49
N ALA A 5 43.63 27.95 25.29
CA ALA A 5 43.80 26.57 24.90
C ALA A 5 42.47 25.79 24.86
N ALA A 6 42.50 24.72 24.08
CA ALA A 6 41.94 23.38 24.28
C ALA A 6 40.60 23.16 25.03
N GLY A 7 39.71 22.41 24.39
CA GLY A 7 38.55 21.76 25.01
C GLY A 7 38.01 20.62 24.15
N GLY A 8 38.83 19.57 23.96
CA GLY A 8 38.42 18.30 23.35
C GLY A 8 38.28 17.23 24.42
N GLY A 9 37.11 16.60 24.55
CA GLY A 9 36.92 15.44 25.41
C GLY A 9 35.44 15.06 25.55
N GLY A 10 35.09 13.82 25.16
CA GLY A 10 33.82 13.20 25.54
C GLY A 10 32.94 12.72 24.38
N LYS A 11 33.42 11.77 23.58
CA LYS A 11 32.54 10.98 22.67
C LYS A 11 32.82 9.47 22.65
N ALA A 12 33.68 8.94 23.52
CA ALA A 12 34.11 7.53 23.45
C ALA A 12 33.29 6.54 24.32
N ASP A 13 32.54 6.97 25.34
CA ASP A 13 32.07 6.03 26.38
C ASP A 13 30.60 5.59 26.33
N ILE A 14 29.83 5.91 25.28
CA ILE A 14 28.41 5.51 25.20
C ILE A 14 28.20 4.22 24.38
N ALA A 15 29.18 3.78 23.59
CA ALA A 15 29.03 2.59 22.73
C ALA A 15 29.23 1.25 23.46
N ALA A 16 29.89 1.22 24.63
CA ALA A 16 30.21 -0.02 25.33
C ALA A 16 29.09 -0.54 26.26
N ALA A 17 28.16 0.32 26.71
CA ALA A 17 27.10 -0.06 27.65
C ALA A 17 25.88 -0.75 26.99
N ALA A 18 25.75 -0.71 25.66
CA ALA A 18 24.61 -1.32 24.95
C ALA A 18 24.83 -2.78 24.54
N ALA A 19 26.06 -3.31 24.64
CA ALA A 19 26.38 -4.67 24.19
C ALA A 19 26.15 -5.76 25.25
N ASP A 20 26.07 -5.40 26.54
CA ASP A 20 26.05 -6.39 27.63
C ASP A 20 24.63 -6.74 28.13
N CYS A 21 23.63 -5.92 27.80
CA CYS A 21 22.24 -6.17 28.23
C CYS A 21 21.51 -7.24 27.38
N ASN A 22 22.07 -7.62 26.22
CA ASN A 22 21.40 -8.51 25.27
C ASN A 22 21.80 -10.00 25.40
N LYS A 23 22.66 -10.35 26.36
CA LYS A 23 23.19 -11.72 26.50
C LYS A 23 22.49 -12.58 27.56
N GLN A 24 21.62 -12.01 28.40
CA GLN A 24 21.01 -12.72 29.54
C GLN A 24 19.53 -13.10 29.38
N LEU A 25 18.87 -12.76 28.27
CA LEU A 25 17.44 -13.06 28.06
C LEU A 25 17.15 -14.18 27.05
N GLY A 26 18.16 -14.85 26.50
CA GLY A 26 18.02 -15.72 25.33
C GLY A 26 18.09 -17.24 25.54
N ALA A 27 17.98 -17.77 26.77
CA ALA A 27 18.34 -19.18 27.01
C ALA A 27 17.29 -20.07 27.71
N VAL A 28 16.01 -19.68 27.80
CA VAL A 28 15.02 -20.49 28.55
C VAL A 28 13.70 -20.78 27.83
N SER A 29 13.55 -20.47 26.53
CA SER A 29 12.24 -20.59 25.85
C SER A 29 12.20 -21.47 24.59
N ASP A 30 13.31 -22.05 24.13
CA ASP A 30 13.38 -22.66 22.79
C ASP A 30 12.92 -24.13 22.68
N ALA A 31 12.60 -24.82 23.79
CA ALA A 31 12.27 -26.25 23.74
C ALA A 31 10.78 -26.55 23.52
N THR A 32 9.86 -25.68 23.96
CA THR A 32 8.41 -25.95 23.90
C THR A 32 7.73 -25.45 22.62
N ASP A 33 8.31 -24.46 21.94
CA ASP A 33 7.72 -23.88 20.71
C ASP A 33 8.00 -24.71 19.44
N ALA A 34 8.97 -25.63 19.50
CA ALA A 34 9.35 -26.45 18.35
C ALA A 34 8.36 -27.59 18.06
N GLU A 35 7.81 -28.23 19.11
CA GLU A 35 6.87 -29.35 18.97
C GLU A 35 5.48 -28.89 18.49
N ASP A 36 4.99 -27.74 18.98
CA ASP A 36 3.71 -27.16 18.54
C ASP A 36 3.75 -26.72 17.07
N ARG A 37 4.88 -26.20 16.58
CA ARG A 37 5.03 -25.84 15.16
C ARG A 37 5.05 -27.07 14.25
N GLN A 38 5.58 -28.20 14.72
CA GLN A 38 5.65 -29.43 13.92
C GLN A 38 4.27 -30.10 13.79
N GLN A 39 3.45 -30.09 14.85
CA GLN A 39 2.06 -30.57 14.75
C GLN A 39 1.20 -29.67 13.86
N GLN A 40 1.36 -28.34 13.95
CA GLN A 40 0.57 -27.41 13.15
C GLN A 40 0.92 -27.47 11.64
N GLN A 41 2.16 -27.80 11.28
CA GLN A 41 2.57 -28.04 9.89
C GLN A 41 2.08 -29.38 9.33
N GLN A 42 1.94 -30.43 10.14
CA GLN A 42 1.38 -31.70 9.67
C GLN A 42 -0.13 -31.61 9.41
N GLN A 43 -0.85 -30.83 10.23
CA GLN A 43 -2.29 -30.65 10.05
C GLN A 43 -2.62 -29.82 8.79
N GLN A 44 -1.81 -28.81 8.45
CA GLN A 44 -1.99 -28.02 7.23
C GLN A 44 -1.72 -28.80 5.93
N GLN A 45 -0.96 -29.89 5.96
CA GLN A 45 -0.67 -30.67 4.75
C GLN A 45 -1.79 -31.67 4.37
N GLN A 46 -2.75 -31.93 5.27
CA GLN A 46 -3.85 -32.87 4.99
C GLN A 46 -5.11 -32.20 4.41
N ASP A 47 -5.31 -30.89 4.62
CA ASP A 47 -6.57 -30.22 4.25
C ASP A 47 -6.54 -29.48 2.88
N VAL A 48 -5.37 -29.25 2.29
CA VAL A 48 -5.22 -28.49 1.02
C VAL A 48 -5.87 -29.19 -0.21
N PRO A 49 -5.80 -30.52 -0.38
CA PRO A 49 -6.33 -31.17 -1.60
C PRO A 49 -7.86 -31.07 -1.71
N GLN A 50 -8.57 -31.06 -0.59
CA GLN A 50 -10.04 -31.12 -0.57
C GLN A 50 -10.68 -29.76 -0.88
N ALA A 51 -10.05 -28.66 -0.42
CA ALA A 51 -10.52 -27.30 -0.69
C ALA A 51 -10.34 -26.89 -2.17
N GLN A 52 -9.24 -27.33 -2.82
CA GLN A 52 -9.01 -27.04 -4.24
C GLN A 52 -10.02 -27.75 -5.15
N GLN A 53 -10.35 -29.02 -4.89
CA GLN A 53 -11.35 -29.75 -5.69
C GLN A 53 -12.76 -29.13 -5.59
N GLN A 54 -13.15 -28.65 -4.40
CA GLN A 54 -14.44 -27.97 -4.24
C GLN A 54 -14.50 -26.62 -4.97
N ALA A 55 -13.39 -25.87 -4.99
CA ALA A 55 -13.31 -24.60 -5.70
C ALA A 55 -13.39 -24.75 -7.22
N GLU A 56 -12.76 -25.79 -7.79
CA GLU A 56 -12.84 -26.07 -9.23
C GLU A 56 -14.25 -26.49 -9.67
N GLN A 57 -14.92 -27.38 -8.91
CA GLN A 57 -16.30 -27.78 -9.20
C GLN A 57 -17.29 -26.61 -9.14
N GLN A 58 -17.11 -25.66 -8.22
CA GLN A 58 -17.94 -24.46 -8.18
C GLN A 58 -17.70 -23.51 -9.36
N ARG A 59 -16.47 -23.47 -9.88
CA ARG A 59 -16.10 -22.61 -11.01
C ARG A 59 -16.70 -23.12 -12.32
N GLU A 60 -16.71 -24.43 -12.53
CA GLU A 60 -17.33 -25.07 -13.71
C GLU A 60 -18.85 -24.90 -13.74
N GLN A 61 -19.50 -24.92 -12.57
CA GLN A 61 -20.97 -24.70 -12.50
C GLN A 61 -21.37 -23.24 -12.80
N GLN A 62 -20.48 -22.26 -12.56
CA GLN A 62 -20.76 -20.84 -12.83
C GLN A 62 -20.54 -20.45 -14.29
N THR A 63 -19.60 -21.06 -15.00
CA THR A 63 -19.35 -20.76 -16.43
C THR A 63 -20.47 -21.27 -17.35
N ALA A 64 -21.28 -22.24 -16.91
CA ALA A 64 -22.37 -22.80 -17.70
C ALA A 64 -23.65 -21.93 -17.76
N GLN A 65 -23.73 -20.83 -17.00
CA GLN A 65 -24.96 -20.02 -16.89
C GLN A 65 -24.84 -18.59 -17.45
N LEU A 66 -23.91 -18.33 -18.38
CA LEU A 66 -23.86 -17.01 -19.03
C LEU A 66 -25.04 -16.86 -20.01
N PRO A 67 -25.98 -15.93 -19.77
CA PRO A 67 -27.11 -15.71 -20.67
C PRO A 67 -26.61 -15.14 -22.00
N SER A 68 -27.06 -15.74 -23.09
CA SER A 68 -26.93 -15.24 -24.46
C SER A 68 -27.56 -13.84 -24.54
N GLY A 69 -26.72 -12.80 -24.50
CA GLY A 69 -27.18 -11.42 -24.51
C GLY A 69 -27.96 -11.08 -25.80
N PRO A 70 -29.02 -10.26 -25.72
CA PRO A 70 -29.82 -9.86 -26.87
C PRO A 70 -28.97 -9.07 -27.88
N GLN A 71 -28.93 -9.55 -29.12
CA GLN A 71 -28.33 -8.85 -30.25
C GLN A 71 -29.20 -7.63 -30.60
N GLY A 72 -28.59 -6.44 -30.73
CA GLY A 72 -29.11 -5.43 -31.67
C GLY A 72 -29.56 -4.06 -31.16
N GLN A 73 -29.09 -3.55 -30.02
CA GLN A 73 -29.21 -2.10 -29.77
C GLN A 73 -27.94 -1.36 -30.21
N PRO A 74 -28.05 -0.36 -31.12
CA PRO A 74 -26.93 0.52 -31.43
C PRO A 74 -26.50 1.28 -30.17
N PRO A 75 -25.19 1.44 -29.93
CA PRO A 75 -24.71 2.15 -28.76
C PRO A 75 -25.25 3.59 -28.78
N PRO A 76 -25.71 4.12 -27.63
CA PRO A 76 -26.20 5.49 -27.56
C PRO A 76 -25.11 6.47 -28.04
N PRO A 77 -25.50 7.61 -28.65
CA PRO A 77 -24.56 8.60 -29.14
C PRO A 77 -23.62 9.03 -28.01
N ARG A 78 -22.31 8.96 -28.27
CA ARG A 78 -21.23 9.39 -27.36
C ARG A 78 -21.28 10.91 -27.12
N GLN A 79 -22.31 11.40 -26.43
CA GLN A 79 -22.44 12.78 -25.98
C GLN A 79 -22.22 12.88 -24.48
N GLN A 80 -20.97 12.65 -24.12
CA GLN A 80 -20.26 13.18 -22.97
C GLN A 80 -18.87 12.59 -23.15
N GLN A 81 -17.93 13.39 -23.64
CA GLN A 81 -16.53 13.13 -23.33
C GLN A 81 -16.49 13.11 -21.81
N GLN A 82 -16.62 11.93 -21.20
CA GLN A 82 -16.18 11.70 -19.84
C GLN A 82 -14.79 12.31 -19.84
N GLN A 83 -14.60 13.37 -19.06
CA GLN A 83 -13.29 13.98 -18.88
C GLN A 83 -12.38 12.82 -18.50
N LEU A 84 -11.60 12.36 -19.48
CA LEU A 84 -10.67 11.27 -19.27
C LEU A 84 -9.80 11.77 -18.13
N GLY A 85 -9.84 11.05 -17.02
CA GLY A 85 -9.07 11.42 -15.84
C GLY A 85 -7.60 11.61 -16.20
N PRO A 86 -6.81 12.25 -15.33
CA PRO A 86 -5.39 12.45 -15.59
C PRO A 86 -4.74 11.15 -16.04
N VAL A 87 -3.96 11.18 -17.13
CA VAL A 87 -3.27 9.99 -17.60
C VAL A 87 -2.17 9.64 -16.61
N SER A 88 -1.82 8.35 -16.50
CA SER A 88 -0.83 7.88 -15.51
C SER A 88 0.48 8.70 -15.53
N ARG A 89 0.97 9.04 -16.73
CA ARG A 89 2.18 9.84 -16.90
C ARG A 89 2.06 11.28 -16.43
N ASP A 90 0.86 11.85 -16.33
CA ASP A 90 0.70 13.19 -15.80
C ASP A 90 1.28 13.20 -14.39
N SER A 91 0.96 12.21 -13.55
CA SER A 91 1.43 12.14 -12.16
C SER A 91 2.95 12.02 -11.96
N LEU A 92 3.75 11.86 -13.03
CA LEU A 92 5.21 11.70 -12.94
C LEU A 92 5.89 13.02 -12.55
N LEU A 93 6.70 12.97 -11.50
CA LEU A 93 7.48 14.12 -11.01
C LEU A 93 8.92 14.11 -11.53
N LYS A 94 9.60 12.98 -11.39
CA LYS A 94 10.99 12.81 -11.86
C LYS A 94 11.33 11.35 -12.12
N GLU A 95 12.40 11.14 -12.87
CA GLU A 95 13.01 9.82 -13.10
C GLU A 95 14.50 9.88 -12.76
N THR A 96 15.00 8.84 -12.09
CA THR A 96 16.44 8.59 -11.88
C THR A 96 16.89 7.49 -12.84
N ASP A 97 18.06 6.88 -12.64
CA ASP A 97 18.48 5.74 -13.46
C ASP A 97 17.57 4.52 -13.27
N HIS A 98 17.22 4.19 -12.02
CA HIS A 98 16.46 2.98 -11.70
C HIS A 98 15.02 3.25 -11.25
N CYS A 99 14.65 4.48 -10.88
CA CYS A 99 13.37 4.77 -10.25
C CYS A 99 12.58 5.88 -10.95
N ARG A 100 11.30 5.96 -10.60
CA ARG A 100 10.36 7.03 -10.95
C ARG A 100 9.69 7.52 -9.69
N VAL A 101 9.47 8.82 -9.60
CA VAL A 101 8.72 9.46 -8.50
C VAL A 101 7.43 10.01 -9.05
N TRP A 102 6.33 9.75 -8.35
CA TRP A 102 4.98 10.11 -8.76
C TRP A 102 4.26 10.84 -7.65
N TRP A 103 3.31 11.67 -8.05
CA TRP A 103 2.19 12.05 -7.18
C TRP A 103 1.37 10.82 -6.81
N ASP A 104 0.88 10.76 -5.57
CA ASP A 104 -0.13 9.77 -5.21
C ASP A 104 -1.38 9.96 -6.05
N ALA A 105 -1.93 8.87 -6.61
CA ALA A 105 -3.10 8.90 -7.48
C ALA A 105 -4.35 9.51 -6.81
N LYS A 106 -4.39 9.57 -5.48
CA LYS A 106 -5.47 10.20 -4.70
C LYS A 106 -5.03 11.56 -4.13
N ALA A 107 -3.99 12.18 -4.66
CA ALA A 107 -3.46 13.48 -4.24
C ALA A 107 -3.38 13.64 -2.71
N ARG A 108 -2.90 12.59 -2.03
CA ARG A 108 -2.62 12.60 -0.58
C ARG A 108 -1.25 13.24 -0.33
N PRO A 109 -0.93 13.67 0.91
CA PRO A 109 0.36 14.27 1.25
C PRO A 109 1.47 13.21 1.30
N MET A 110 1.77 12.65 0.14
CA MET A 110 2.73 11.58 -0.04
C MET A 110 3.19 11.48 -1.49
N TRP A 111 4.39 10.93 -1.66
CA TRP A 111 4.92 10.54 -2.96
C TRP A 111 5.01 9.03 -3.08
N VAL A 112 4.98 8.56 -4.32
CA VAL A 112 5.17 7.15 -4.64
C VAL A 112 6.45 7.02 -5.45
N VAL A 113 7.36 6.15 -5.02
CA VAL A 113 8.57 5.81 -5.76
C VAL A 113 8.42 4.38 -6.26
N THR A 114 8.66 4.17 -7.55
CA THR A 114 8.59 2.84 -8.17
C THR A 114 9.87 2.55 -8.94
N PRO A 115 10.41 1.32 -8.93
CA PRO A 115 11.42 0.92 -9.90
C PRO A 115 10.90 1.08 -11.33
N LYS A 116 11.78 1.43 -12.26
CA LYS A 116 11.44 1.50 -13.69
C LYS A 116 11.08 0.14 -14.26
N GLN A 117 11.81 -0.89 -13.81
CA GLN A 117 11.52 -2.29 -14.09
C GLN A 117 10.29 -2.74 -13.32
N HIS A 118 9.52 -3.63 -13.92
CA HIS A 118 8.39 -4.25 -13.26
C HIS A 118 8.91 -5.35 -12.32
N LEU A 119 8.89 -5.07 -11.02
CA LEU A 119 9.38 -5.97 -9.97
C LEU A 119 8.30 -6.15 -8.92
N GLU A 120 8.25 -7.34 -8.33
CA GLU A 120 7.17 -7.70 -7.40
C GLU A 120 7.62 -7.72 -5.95
N LYS A 121 8.83 -8.19 -5.69
CA LYS A 121 9.36 -8.36 -4.35
C LYS A 121 10.59 -7.49 -4.16
N LEU A 122 10.86 -7.12 -2.92
CA LEU A 122 12.08 -6.38 -2.57
C LEU A 122 13.35 -7.18 -2.90
N SER A 123 13.28 -8.50 -2.74
CA SER A 123 14.37 -9.44 -3.07
C SER A 123 14.79 -9.44 -4.54
N ASP A 124 13.93 -8.93 -5.43
CA ASP A 124 14.19 -8.93 -6.87
C ASP A 124 15.04 -7.71 -7.28
N LEU A 125 15.29 -6.77 -6.36
CA LEU A 125 16.16 -5.62 -6.61
C LEU A 125 17.63 -5.99 -6.44
N SER A 126 18.45 -5.62 -7.41
CA SER A 126 19.89 -5.55 -7.22
C SER A 126 20.26 -4.49 -6.17
N GLN A 127 21.44 -4.60 -5.55
CA GLN A 127 21.89 -3.62 -4.55
C GLN A 127 21.90 -2.16 -5.07
N PRO A 128 22.37 -1.86 -6.31
CA PRO A 128 22.30 -0.50 -6.83
C PRO A 128 20.87 0.05 -6.94
N GLN A 129 19.92 -0.80 -7.36
CA GLN A 129 18.51 -0.40 -7.45
C GLN A 129 17.89 -0.20 -6.08
N LEU A 130 18.24 -1.04 -5.09
CA LEU A 130 17.79 -0.89 -3.72
C LEU A 130 18.27 0.43 -3.12
N LEU A 131 19.56 0.75 -3.30
CA LEU A 131 20.12 2.03 -2.86
C LEU A 131 19.45 3.22 -3.56
N ASP A 132 19.27 3.14 -4.88
CA ASP A 132 18.61 4.20 -5.65
C ASP A 132 17.16 4.41 -5.23
N LEU A 133 16.42 3.34 -4.90
CA LEU A 133 15.03 3.43 -4.43
C LEU A 133 14.92 4.30 -3.16
N PHE A 134 15.74 4.04 -2.15
CA PHE A 134 15.71 4.79 -0.89
C PHE A 134 16.32 6.18 -1.03
N ARG A 135 17.41 6.32 -1.79
CA ARG A 135 18.02 7.64 -2.07
C ARG A 135 17.05 8.53 -2.82
N THR A 136 16.34 8.01 -3.83
CA THR A 136 15.34 8.73 -4.60
C THR A 136 14.18 9.17 -3.70
N ALA A 137 13.71 8.29 -2.81
CA ALA A 137 12.65 8.59 -1.85
C ALA A 137 13.04 9.73 -0.90
N ALA A 138 14.21 9.64 -0.26
CA ALA A 138 14.69 10.69 0.64
C ALA A 138 14.98 12.00 -0.11
N GLY A 139 15.58 11.91 -1.31
CA GLY A 139 15.85 13.07 -2.16
C GLY A 139 14.56 13.79 -2.59
N ALA A 140 13.48 13.05 -2.85
CA ALA A 140 12.19 13.66 -3.17
C ALA A 140 11.61 14.48 -2.01
N VAL A 141 11.77 14.03 -0.74
CA VAL A 141 11.36 14.81 0.44
C VAL A 141 12.13 16.12 0.51
N ALA A 142 13.46 16.04 0.38
CA ALA A 142 14.34 17.21 0.46
C ALA A 142 14.12 18.21 -0.68
N GLU A 143 14.03 17.74 -1.93
CA GLU A 143 13.81 18.59 -3.11
C GLU A 143 12.49 19.34 -3.07
N MET A 144 11.46 18.76 -2.46
CA MET A 144 10.16 19.42 -2.26
C MET A 144 10.20 20.45 -1.13
N GLY A 145 11.30 20.53 -0.37
CA GLY A 145 11.46 21.42 0.78
C GLY A 145 10.62 20.97 1.97
N CYS A 146 10.50 19.66 2.18
CA CYS A 146 9.98 19.08 3.40
C CYS A 146 11.15 18.69 4.30
N ASP A 147 11.04 18.97 5.60
CA ASP A 147 12.12 18.74 6.56
C ASP A 147 12.11 17.28 7.05
N SER A 148 10.95 16.62 7.00
CA SER A 148 10.78 15.28 7.54
C SER A 148 9.69 14.47 6.81
N PHE A 149 9.58 13.18 7.15
CA PHE A 149 8.49 12.32 6.71
C PHE A 149 7.92 11.55 7.90
N ASN A 150 6.62 11.26 7.86
CA ASN A 150 5.93 10.49 8.91
C ASN A 150 6.24 9.01 8.81
N THR A 151 6.09 8.46 7.60
CA THR A 151 6.19 7.02 7.37
C THR A 151 6.69 6.74 5.97
N MET A 152 7.53 5.73 5.84
CA MET A 152 7.94 5.15 4.57
C MET A 152 7.48 3.69 4.53
N VAL A 153 6.57 3.36 3.61
CA VAL A 153 5.93 2.03 3.53
C VAL A 153 6.22 1.42 2.18
N LEU A 154 6.91 0.29 2.17
CA LEU A 154 7.14 -0.50 0.97
C LEU A 154 6.03 -1.54 0.83
N ASN A 155 5.27 -1.49 -0.26
CA ASN A 155 4.31 -2.54 -0.58
C ASN A 155 4.93 -3.51 -1.59
N HIS A 156 5.02 -4.79 -1.22
CA HIS A 156 5.61 -5.84 -2.04
C HIS A 156 4.92 -7.19 -1.80
N GLY A 157 5.07 -8.13 -2.74
CA GLY A 157 4.49 -9.48 -2.63
C GLY A 157 2.96 -9.53 -2.75
N ASP A 158 2.31 -10.41 -1.99
CA ASP A 158 0.88 -10.74 -2.16
C ASP A 158 -0.09 -9.77 -1.45
N SER A 159 0.44 -8.87 -0.63
CA SER A 159 -0.36 -7.98 0.23
C SER A 159 -0.76 -6.66 -0.45
N ARG A 160 -0.98 -6.66 -1.78
CA ARG A 160 -1.18 -5.42 -2.56
C ARG A 160 -2.19 -5.56 -3.70
N ASN A 161 -2.80 -4.43 -4.04
CA ASN A 161 -3.79 -4.32 -5.12
C ASN A 161 -3.18 -4.26 -6.52
N HIS A 162 -1.87 -3.96 -6.62
CA HIS A 162 -1.16 -3.84 -7.88
C HIS A 162 0.13 -4.66 -7.79
N ALA A 163 0.36 -5.53 -8.77
CA ALA A 163 1.52 -6.41 -8.84
C ALA A 163 2.82 -5.66 -9.21
N HIS A 164 3.09 -4.51 -8.58
CA HIS A 164 4.34 -3.76 -8.81
C HIS A 164 4.87 -3.20 -7.48
N LEU A 165 6.18 -3.17 -7.33
CA LEU A 165 6.85 -2.66 -6.15
C LEU A 165 6.67 -1.14 -6.09
N HIS A 166 6.09 -0.65 -5.00
CA HIS A 166 5.99 0.79 -4.75
C HIS A 166 6.34 1.14 -3.32
N LEU A 167 7.20 2.13 -3.17
CA LEU A 167 7.58 2.75 -1.91
C LEU A 167 6.77 4.04 -1.73
N LYS A 168 6.02 4.10 -0.65
CA LYS A 168 5.15 5.22 -0.30
C LYS A 168 5.80 6.06 0.77
N VAL A 169 6.02 7.34 0.50
CA VAL A 169 6.65 8.28 1.45
C VAL A 169 5.62 9.30 1.86
N ARG A 170 5.10 9.19 3.08
CA ARG A 170 4.09 10.12 3.62
C ARG A 170 4.77 11.23 4.40
N VAL A 171 4.36 12.47 4.14
CA VAL A 171 4.84 13.68 4.84
C VAL A 171 3.71 14.36 5.60
N HIS A 172 4.08 15.35 6.41
CA HIS A 172 3.14 16.14 7.17
C HIS A 172 2.30 16.98 6.22
N GLY A 173 0.98 17.07 6.48
CA GLY A 173 0.05 17.80 5.62
C GLY A 173 0.46 19.26 5.42
N ARG A 174 0.88 19.94 6.49
CA ARG A 174 1.37 21.33 6.41
C ARG A 174 2.61 21.47 5.52
N GLU A 175 3.61 20.63 5.70
CA GLU A 175 4.82 20.65 4.86
C GLU A 175 4.50 20.37 3.40
N PHE A 176 3.56 19.46 3.14
CA PHE A 176 3.09 19.16 1.80
C PHE A 176 2.38 20.35 1.15
N ASP A 177 1.50 21.03 1.88
CA ASP A 177 0.79 22.20 1.38
C ASP A 177 1.77 23.34 1.04
N ASP A 178 2.74 23.58 1.93
CA ASP A 178 3.81 24.56 1.72
C ASP A 178 4.67 24.20 0.49
N ALA A 179 5.01 22.91 0.32
CA ALA A 179 5.70 22.42 -0.86
C ALA A 179 4.89 22.60 -2.14
N CYS A 180 3.58 22.32 -2.10
CA CYS A 180 2.68 22.50 -3.23
C CYS A 180 2.53 23.97 -3.64
N ALA A 181 2.56 24.90 -2.68
CA ALA A 181 2.52 26.33 -2.94
C ALA A 181 3.74 26.85 -3.72
N ARG A 182 4.89 26.16 -3.61
CA ARG A 182 6.13 26.48 -4.33
C ARG A 182 6.21 25.86 -5.72
N LEU A 183 5.30 24.94 -6.07
CA LEU A 183 5.35 24.25 -7.36
C LEU A 183 5.20 25.21 -8.54
N PRO A 184 5.88 24.94 -9.66
CA PRO A 184 5.63 25.60 -10.94
C PRO A 184 4.14 25.54 -11.34
N PRO A 185 3.63 26.53 -12.09
CA PRO A 185 2.21 26.61 -12.43
C PRO A 185 1.64 25.33 -13.09
N HIS A 186 2.41 24.68 -13.97
CA HIS A 186 1.96 23.47 -14.66
C HIS A 186 1.78 22.28 -13.70
N GLN A 187 2.74 22.03 -12.80
CA GLN A 187 2.64 20.97 -11.79
C GLN A 187 1.51 21.25 -10.80
N ARG A 188 1.31 22.52 -10.43
CA ARG A 188 0.19 22.92 -9.55
C ARG A 188 -1.16 22.65 -10.21
N ALA A 189 -1.32 23.04 -11.48
CA ALA A 189 -2.55 22.78 -12.24
C ALA A 189 -2.86 21.27 -12.34
N GLN A 190 -1.81 20.46 -12.50
CA GLN A 190 -1.93 19.02 -12.54
C GLN A 190 -2.33 18.41 -11.20
N LEU A 191 -1.69 18.83 -10.09
CA LEU A 191 -2.10 18.41 -8.75
C LEU A 191 -3.55 18.81 -8.47
N GLN A 192 -3.97 20.01 -8.86
CA GLN A 192 -5.36 20.46 -8.75
C GLN A 192 -6.32 19.60 -9.60
N ALA A 193 -5.92 19.15 -10.79
CA ALA A 193 -6.70 18.21 -11.58
C ALA A 193 -6.85 16.86 -10.87
N MET A 194 -5.78 16.34 -10.27
CA MET A 194 -5.81 15.11 -9.47
C MET A 194 -6.68 15.25 -8.21
N GLN A 195 -6.63 16.40 -7.53
CA GLN A 195 -7.48 16.69 -6.38
C GLN A 195 -8.96 16.77 -6.77
N ARG A 196 -9.28 17.46 -7.88
CA ARG A 196 -10.65 17.49 -8.42
C ARG A 196 -11.15 16.09 -8.76
N PHE A 197 -10.32 15.28 -9.41
CA PHE A 197 -10.66 13.88 -9.71
C PHE A 197 -10.87 13.07 -8.43
N ARG A 198 -10.01 13.20 -7.42
CA ARG A 198 -10.19 12.55 -6.11
C ARG A 198 -11.54 12.92 -5.48
N ASP A 199 -11.94 14.18 -5.60
CA ASP A 199 -13.17 14.68 -4.99
C ASP A 199 -14.45 14.20 -5.71
N THR A 200 -14.34 13.61 -6.91
CA THR A 200 -15.45 12.89 -7.56
C THR A 200 -15.57 11.43 -7.12
N LEU A 201 -14.52 10.85 -6.50
CA LEU A 201 -14.54 9.46 -6.04
C LEU A 201 -15.41 9.29 -4.78
N PRO A 202 -16.00 8.11 -4.53
CA PRO A 202 -16.64 7.79 -3.25
C PRO A 202 -15.68 7.97 -2.07
N ARG A 203 -16.18 8.34 -0.88
CA ARG A 203 -15.33 8.66 0.30
C ARG A 203 -14.35 7.54 0.65
N GLU A 204 -14.82 6.31 0.65
CA GLU A 204 -14.02 5.11 0.89
C GLU A 204 -12.88 4.96 -0.14
N ALA A 205 -13.13 5.37 -1.39
CA ALA A 205 -12.13 5.33 -2.45
C ALA A 205 -11.11 6.47 -2.31
N ARG A 206 -11.41 7.55 -1.56
CA ARG A 206 -10.44 8.60 -1.20
C ARG A 206 -9.45 8.16 -0.12
N GLY A 207 -9.68 7.00 0.50
CA GLY A 207 -8.88 6.52 1.63
C GLY A 207 -9.40 7.00 2.98
N ASP A 208 -10.67 7.43 3.05
CA ASP A 208 -11.37 7.65 4.31
C ASP A 208 -11.59 6.29 5.00
N ARG A 209 -10.85 6.08 6.10
CA ARG A 209 -10.84 4.82 6.85
C ARG A 209 -12.20 4.51 7.45
N GLU A 210 -12.93 5.52 7.94
CA GLU A 210 -14.25 5.32 8.55
C GLU A 210 -15.27 4.91 7.50
N ALA A 211 -15.29 5.61 6.36
CA ALA A 211 -16.15 5.24 5.24
C ALA A 211 -15.86 3.82 4.73
N PHE A 212 -14.58 3.44 4.67
CA PHE A 212 -14.16 2.10 4.29
C PHE A 212 -14.67 1.03 5.28
N LEU A 213 -14.45 1.23 6.59
CA LEU A 213 -14.87 0.28 7.63
C LEU A 213 -16.40 0.17 7.69
N LEU A 214 -17.12 1.29 7.53
CA LEU A 214 -18.58 1.30 7.46
C LEU A 214 -19.09 0.46 6.29
N ARG A 215 -18.50 0.63 5.10
CA ARG A 215 -18.86 -0.14 3.90
C ARG A 215 -18.55 -1.62 4.05
N GLN A 216 -17.43 -1.96 4.69
CA GLN A 216 -17.06 -3.35 5.00
C GLN A 216 -18.08 -4.00 5.94
N ARG A 217 -18.51 -3.29 7.00
CA ARG A 217 -19.55 -3.76 7.93
C ARG A 217 -20.89 -3.98 7.24
N GLN A 218 -21.32 -3.06 6.37
CA GLN A 218 -22.55 -3.22 5.58
C GLN A 218 -22.51 -4.46 4.69
N ARG A 219 -21.37 -4.74 4.04
CA ARG A 219 -21.20 -5.97 3.24
C ARG A 219 -21.30 -7.24 4.09
N GLN A 220 -20.70 -7.24 5.29
CA GLN A 220 -20.81 -8.37 6.21
C GLN A 220 -22.25 -8.62 6.67
N GLN A 221 -23.04 -7.56 6.92
CA GLN A 221 -24.45 -7.69 7.28
C GLN A 221 -25.31 -8.24 6.13
N GLN A 222 -25.01 -7.87 4.88
CA GLN A 222 -25.70 -8.40 3.71
C GLN A 222 -25.32 -9.86 3.38
N GLN A 223 -24.11 -10.28 3.76
CA GLN A 223 -23.64 -11.66 3.57
C GLN A 223 -24.06 -12.60 4.68
N GLN A 224 -24.63 -12.10 5.79
CA GLN A 224 -25.21 -13.00 6.77
C GLN A 224 -26.42 -13.67 6.12
N PRO A 225 -26.39 -15.00 5.94
CA PRO A 225 -27.53 -15.70 5.37
C PRO A 225 -28.73 -15.37 6.24
N HIS A 226 -29.80 -14.85 5.63
CA HIS A 226 -31.09 -14.82 6.31
C HIS A 226 -31.36 -16.25 6.74
N GLY A 227 -31.22 -16.51 8.05
CA GLY A 227 -31.45 -17.83 8.61
C GLY A 227 -32.77 -18.37 8.08
N PRO A 228 -32.86 -19.69 7.85
CA PRO A 228 -34.05 -20.28 7.23
C PRO A 228 -35.29 -19.74 7.94
N PRO A 229 -36.30 -19.25 7.20
CA PRO A 229 -37.49 -18.68 7.80
C PRO A 229 -38.02 -19.69 8.81
N GLN A 230 -38.06 -19.30 10.10
CA GLN A 230 -38.58 -20.17 11.15
C GLN A 230 -39.97 -20.60 10.71
N GLN A 231 -40.10 -21.87 10.32
CA GLN A 231 -41.39 -22.45 10.03
C GLN A 231 -42.17 -22.36 11.33
N ARG A 232 -43.09 -21.41 11.40
CA ARG A 232 -44.06 -21.31 12.49
C ARG A 232 -44.85 -22.61 12.46
N GLN A 233 -44.52 -23.52 13.37
CA GLN A 233 -45.35 -24.68 13.63
C GLN A 233 -46.73 -24.15 14.04
N ARG A 234 -47.69 -24.27 13.12
CA ARG A 234 -49.10 -24.08 13.44
C ARG A 234 -49.49 -25.24 14.34
N GLN A 235 -49.59 -24.97 15.64
CA GLN A 235 -50.25 -25.89 16.56
C GLN A 235 -51.73 -25.94 16.15
N GLN A 236 -52.21 -27.15 15.85
CA GLN A 236 -53.62 -27.48 15.69
C GLN A 236 -54.19 -27.92 17.03
#